data_AF-A0A7S0HCP6-F1
#
_entry.id   AF-A0A7S0HCP6-F1
#
_cell.length_a   1.000
_cell.length_b   1.000
_cell.length_c   1.000
_cell.angle_alpha   90.00
_cell.angle_beta   90.00
_cell.angle_gamma   90.00
#
_symmetry.space_group_name_H-M   'P 1'
#
loop_
_entity.id
_entity.type
_entity.pdbx_description
1 polymer ?
#
loop_
_entity_poly.entity_id
_entity_poly.type
_entity_poly.pdbx_seq_one_letter_code
_entity_poly.pdbx_strand_id
1 'polypeptide(L)'
;AGDSVGALSKAVGVLQASMGEAYGKLADTLKQNLSIMQSMNDCMELYMTSGLSLGLERAGKGEAGVIVKIVAEDKIKFPIHDIRIEMMLKEDDEIEKDERRMGVVFLKEAKPNGAERNHKRRKTSTGEVMEDQKETEAGFEDSSSEQQASLEWKEVSGRWSSTQFDLTPGGRVESVVAIRLDSPERYDLQVTATFPSPGTGNPLQVTKTLTMDLLSQLKCTWNGNQGVDAEDGGDSLDVTTSVSAKRLREVFSISGREGIQERARGEIATLAGKTVWSNTRLGRFDI
;
A
#
# COMPACT_ATOMS: atom_id res chain seq x y z
N ALA A 1 15.39 53.94 64.46
CA ALA A 1 15.23 52.47 64.43
C ALA A 1 14.01 52.02 63.61
N GLY A 2 12.87 52.72 63.67
CA GLY A 2 11.67 52.36 62.89
C GLY A 2 11.83 52.51 61.37
N ASP A 3 12.42 53.60 60.88
CA ASP A 3 12.52 53.86 59.44
C ASP A 3 13.44 52.87 58.70
N SER A 4 14.51 52.43 59.35
CA SER A 4 15.43 51.42 58.80
C SER A 4 14.75 50.04 58.66
N VAL A 5 13.86 49.68 59.58
CA VAL A 5 13.11 48.41 59.51
C VAL A 5 12.03 48.48 58.43
N GLY A 6 11.36 49.63 58.28
CA GLY A 6 10.38 49.86 57.21
C GLY A 6 11.02 49.80 55.81
N ALA A 7 12.19 50.42 55.64
CA ALA A 7 12.95 50.37 54.38
C ALA A 7 13.41 48.93 54.04
N LEU A 8 13.87 48.18 55.04
CA LEU A 8 14.29 46.78 54.85
C LEU A 8 13.11 45.88 54.46
N SER A 9 11.96 46.03 55.13
CA SER A 9 10.73 45.30 54.80
C SER A 9 10.26 45.56 53.37
N LYS A 10 10.31 46.83 52.93
CA LYS A 10 9.99 47.20 51.55
C LYS A 10 10.97 46.62 50.54
N ALA A 11 12.27 46.61 50.85
CA ALA A 11 13.30 46.00 49.99
C ALA A 11 13.11 44.48 49.84
N VAL A 12 12.81 43.77 50.93
CA VAL A 12 12.51 42.34 50.90
C VAL A 12 11.25 42.05 50.09
N GLY A 13 10.19 42.86 50.24
CA GLY A 13 8.96 42.71 49.45
C GLY A 13 9.18 42.89 47.95
N VAL A 14 9.98 43.89 47.55
CA VAL A 14 10.37 44.10 46.13
C VAL A 14 11.21 42.95 45.61
N LEU A 15 12.14 42.43 46.41
CA LEU A 15 13.00 41.33 46.02
C LEU A 15 12.20 40.02 45.87
N GLN A 16 11.28 39.74 46.78
CA GLN A 16 10.39 38.58 46.69
C GLN A 16 9.47 38.67 45.46
N ALA A 17 8.93 39.87 45.16
CA ALA A 17 8.13 40.09 43.96
C ALA A 17 8.96 39.90 42.67
N SER A 18 10.18 40.43 42.64
CA SER A 18 11.10 40.28 41.51
C SER A 18 11.52 38.83 41.29
N MET A 19 11.79 38.08 42.35
CA MET A 19 12.08 36.64 42.24
C MET A 19 10.85 35.87 41.74
N GLY A 20 9.65 36.19 42.25
CA GLY A 20 8.41 35.58 41.76
C GLY A 20 8.16 35.82 40.27
N GLU A 21 8.40 37.04 39.80
CA GLU A 21 8.30 37.38 38.38
C GLU A 21 9.38 36.65 37.54
N ALA A 22 10.62 36.56 38.04
CA ALA A 22 11.69 35.84 37.38
C ALA A 22 11.39 34.33 37.27
N TYR A 23 10.90 33.71 38.34
CA TYR A 23 10.49 32.29 38.32
C TYR A 23 9.27 32.06 37.42
N GLY A 24 8.32 33.00 37.38
CA GLY A 24 7.20 32.96 36.43
C GLY A 24 7.67 32.95 34.99
N LYS A 25 8.55 33.89 34.62
CA LYS A 25 9.13 33.97 33.26
C LYS A 25 9.94 32.71 32.90
N LEU A 26 10.70 32.15 33.84
CA LEU A 26 11.42 30.89 33.63
C LEU A 26 10.46 29.72 33.41
N ALA A 27 9.40 29.61 34.20
CA ALA A 27 8.39 28.57 34.03
C ALA A 27 7.67 28.68 32.68
N ASP A 28 7.32 29.90 32.26
CA ASP A 28 6.69 30.14 30.95
C ASP A 28 7.64 29.82 29.79
N THR A 29 8.92 30.19 29.92
CA THR A 29 9.95 29.83 28.93
C THR A 29 10.13 28.31 28.83
N LEU A 30 10.13 27.60 29.95
CA LEU A 30 10.22 26.14 29.96
C LEU A 30 8.99 25.49 29.31
N LYS A 31 7.78 25.99 29.59
CA LYS A 31 6.55 25.51 28.93
C LYS A 31 6.60 25.75 27.42
N GLN A 32 7.05 26.92 26.99
CA GLN A 32 7.21 27.25 25.58
C GLN A 32 8.22 26.32 24.91
N ASN A 33 9.39 26.09 25.53
CA ASN A 33 10.41 25.18 25.00
C ASN A 33 9.88 23.74 24.89
N LEU A 34 9.13 23.28 25.89
CA LEU A 34 8.52 21.94 25.86
C LEU A 34 7.49 21.84 24.73
N SER A 35 6.65 22.85 24.54
CA SER A 35 5.68 22.91 23.44
C SER A 35 6.37 22.90 22.06
N ILE A 36 7.48 23.61 21.91
CA ILE A 36 8.27 23.60 20.66
C ILE A 36 8.87 22.21 20.41
N MET A 37 9.43 21.56 21.43
CA MET A 37 9.97 20.20 21.30
C MET A 37 8.89 19.19 20.89
N GLN A 38 7.70 19.28 21.47
CA GLN A 38 6.56 18.43 21.09
C GLN A 38 6.16 18.67 19.63
N SER A 39 5.99 19.94 19.22
CA SER A 39 5.66 20.27 17.84
C SER A 39 6.71 19.81 16.84
N MET A 40 7.99 19.82 17.23
CA MET A 40 9.08 19.34 16.37
C MET A 40 9.06 17.82 16.25
N ASN A 41 8.75 17.10 17.33
CA ASN A 41 8.56 15.65 17.28
C ASN A 41 7.37 15.27 16.40
N ASP A 42 6.21 15.93 16.55
CA ASP A 42 5.02 15.65 15.73
C ASP A 42 5.31 15.87 14.23
N CYS A 43 6.03 16.94 13.89
CA CYS A 43 6.44 17.22 12.52
C CYS A 43 7.38 16.14 11.97
N MET A 44 8.32 15.68 12.80
CA MET A 44 9.26 14.62 12.43
C MET A 44 8.56 13.27 12.25
N GLU A 45 7.62 12.92 13.12
CA GLU A 45 6.79 11.71 13.00
C GLU A 45 5.93 11.73 11.74
N LEU A 46 5.30 12.86 11.43
CA LEU A 46 4.56 13.06 10.19
C LEU A 46 5.46 12.94 8.95
N TYR A 47 6.67 13.49 9.03
CA TYR A 47 7.65 13.41 7.95
C TYR A 47 8.14 11.97 7.72
N MET A 48 8.43 11.22 8.79
CA MET A 48 8.85 9.81 8.70
C MET A 48 7.73 8.91 8.17
N THR A 49 6.50 9.09 8.65
CA THR A 49 5.34 8.31 8.18
C THR A 49 4.98 8.60 6.73
N SER A 50 5.09 9.86 6.27
CA SER A 50 4.91 10.20 4.86
C SER A 50 6.09 9.79 3.97
N GLY A 51 7.27 9.61 4.56
CA GLY A 51 8.48 9.15 3.87
C GLY A 51 8.45 7.67 3.51
N LEU A 52 7.83 6.82 4.34
CA LEU A 52 7.68 5.41 4.05
C LEU A 52 6.55 5.17 3.04
N SER A 53 6.90 4.74 1.83
CA SER A 53 5.95 4.39 0.79
C SER A 53 5.72 2.88 0.77
N LEU A 54 4.49 2.48 1.12
CA LEU A 54 4.06 1.08 1.06
C LEU A 54 3.24 0.84 -0.20
N GLY A 55 3.84 0.10 -1.13
CA GLY A 55 3.21 -0.42 -2.34
C GLY A 55 2.66 -1.83 -2.10
N LEU A 56 1.44 -2.06 -2.59
CA LEU A 56 0.78 -3.35 -2.51
C LEU A 56 0.13 -3.65 -3.85
N GLU A 57 0.62 -4.68 -4.51
CA GLU A 57 0.22 -5.02 -5.87
C GLU A 57 -0.07 -6.50 -5.98
N ARG A 58 -0.99 -6.84 -6.86
CA ARG A 58 -1.27 -8.23 -7.19
C ARG A 58 -0.29 -8.70 -8.26
N ALA A 59 0.59 -9.63 -7.89
CA ALA A 59 1.59 -10.17 -8.81
C ALA A 59 1.04 -11.29 -9.70
N GLY A 60 0.00 -12.00 -9.27
CA GLY A 60 -0.65 -13.01 -10.10
C GLY A 60 -1.48 -14.03 -9.34
N LYS A 61 -1.66 -15.18 -9.98
CA LYS A 61 -2.29 -16.39 -9.44
C LYS A 61 -1.27 -17.51 -9.45
N GLY A 62 -1.04 -18.15 -8.31
CA GLY A 62 -0.19 -19.34 -8.19
C GLY A 62 -1.04 -20.59 -7.94
N GLU A 63 -0.43 -21.76 -8.04
CA GLU A 63 -1.10 -23.03 -7.70
C GLU A 63 -1.57 -23.07 -6.24
N ALA A 64 -0.84 -22.38 -5.35
CA ALA A 64 -1.13 -22.35 -3.93
C ALA A 64 -2.10 -21.24 -3.50
N GLY A 65 -2.38 -20.24 -4.34
CA GLY A 65 -3.08 -19.05 -3.85
C GLY A 65 -2.95 -17.80 -4.73
N VAL A 66 -3.37 -16.67 -4.18
CA VAL A 66 -3.11 -15.36 -4.80
C VAL A 66 -1.70 -14.91 -4.45
N ILE A 67 -0.96 -14.45 -5.44
CA ILE A 67 0.40 -13.95 -5.24
C ILE A 67 0.34 -12.43 -5.14
N VAL A 68 0.84 -11.90 -4.02
CA VAL A 68 0.86 -10.47 -3.73
C VAL A 68 2.31 -10.01 -3.63
N LYS A 69 2.61 -8.89 -4.28
CA LYS A 69 3.89 -8.20 -4.18
C LYS A 69 3.75 -7.00 -3.25
N ILE A 70 4.64 -6.95 -2.28
CA ILE A 70 4.73 -5.88 -1.29
C ILE A 70 6.02 -5.15 -1.57
N VAL A 71 5.95 -3.82 -1.60
CA VAL A 71 7.09 -2.95 -1.83
C VAL A 71 7.13 -1.93 -0.71
N ALA A 72 8.22 -1.90 0.04
CA ALA A 72 8.50 -0.83 1.00
C ALA A 72 9.66 0.00 0.45
N GLU A 73 9.43 1.30 0.33
CA GLU A 73 10.41 2.25 -0.21
C GLU A 73 10.55 3.42 0.75
N ASP A 74 11.79 3.77 1.08
CA ASP A 74 12.11 4.97 1.82
C ASP A 74 12.31 6.15 0.85
N LYS A 75 11.38 7.12 0.88
CA LYS A 75 11.43 8.33 0.04
C LYS A 75 12.12 9.51 0.72
N ILE A 76 12.56 9.37 1.96
CA ILE A 76 13.23 10.43 2.70
C ILE A 76 14.74 10.23 2.69
N LYS A 77 15.45 11.25 3.20
CA LYS A 77 16.92 11.29 3.24
C LYS A 77 17.50 10.70 4.54
N PHE A 78 16.68 10.03 5.35
CA PHE A 78 17.08 9.49 6.65
C PHE A 78 16.71 8.02 6.71
N PRO A 79 17.61 7.14 7.19
CA PRO A 79 17.30 5.73 7.32
C PRO A 79 16.15 5.50 8.29
N ILE A 80 15.32 4.50 7.99
CA ILE A 80 14.21 4.05 8.82
C ILE A 80 14.58 2.68 9.37
N HIS A 81 14.72 2.58 10.69
CA HIS A 81 15.17 1.36 11.37
C HIS A 81 14.00 0.54 11.92
N ASP A 82 14.27 -0.75 12.15
CA ASP A 82 13.38 -1.68 12.84
C ASP A 82 11.97 -1.79 12.23
N ILE A 83 11.88 -1.67 10.90
CA ILE A 83 10.61 -1.79 10.20
C ILE A 83 10.15 -3.24 10.29
N ARG A 84 8.89 -3.42 10.70
CA ARG A 84 8.17 -4.68 10.64
C ARG A 84 6.91 -4.51 9.83
N ILE A 85 6.72 -5.38 8.84
CA ILE A 85 5.50 -5.42 8.04
C ILE A 85 4.64 -6.58 8.52
N GLU A 86 3.37 -6.30 8.74
CA GLU A 86 2.37 -7.29 9.09
C GLU A 86 1.25 -7.27 8.06
N MET A 87 0.75 -8.44 7.70
CA MET A 87 -0.38 -8.60 6.80
C MET A 87 -1.49 -9.35 7.50
N MET A 88 -2.71 -8.88 7.30
CA MET A 88 -3.93 -9.45 7.84
C MET A 88 -4.97 -9.54 6.74
N LEU A 89 -5.52 -10.73 6.56
CA LEU A 89 -6.68 -10.93 5.70
C LEU A 89 -7.94 -10.61 6.50
N LYS A 90 -8.79 -9.72 6.00
CA LYS A 90 -10.11 -9.43 6.56
C LYS A 90 -11.19 -9.87 5.59
N GLU A 91 -12.21 -10.53 6.13
CA GLU A 91 -13.45 -10.82 5.40
C GLU A 91 -14.31 -9.55 5.33
N ASP A 92 -14.98 -9.32 4.19
CA ASP A 92 -15.76 -8.10 3.90
C ASP A 92 -16.80 -7.79 5.01
N ASP A 93 -17.34 -8.83 5.65
CA ASP A 93 -18.36 -8.74 6.72
C ASP A 93 -17.84 -8.11 8.04
N GLU A 94 -16.52 -8.02 8.24
CA GLU A 94 -15.91 -7.45 9.44
C GLU A 94 -15.57 -5.95 9.31
N ILE A 95 -15.48 -5.44 8.07
CA ILE A 95 -14.96 -4.09 7.79
C ILE A 95 -15.91 -3.00 8.29
N GLU A 96 -17.24 -3.20 8.19
CA GLU A 96 -18.23 -2.23 8.66
C GLU A 96 -18.17 -1.96 10.17
N LYS A 97 -17.58 -2.87 10.96
CA LYS A 97 -17.50 -2.74 12.43
C LYS A 97 -16.22 -2.04 12.89
N ASP A 98 -15.12 -2.17 12.17
CA ASP A 98 -13.81 -1.64 12.57
C ASP A 98 -13.59 -0.18 12.18
N GLU A 99 -14.16 0.29 11.06
CA GLU A 99 -14.08 1.71 10.66
C GLU A 99 -14.73 2.65 11.69
N ARG A 100 -15.66 2.15 12.52
CA ARG A 100 -16.26 2.93 13.61
C ARG A 100 -15.39 3.02 14.87
N ARG A 101 -14.33 2.21 14.98
CA ARG A 101 -13.50 2.09 16.19
C ARG A 101 -12.12 2.70 16.04
N MET A 102 -11.57 2.73 14.83
CA MET A 102 -10.28 3.34 14.55
C MET A 102 -10.50 4.75 14.00
N GLY A 103 -10.41 5.75 14.88
CA GLY A 103 -10.23 7.15 14.48
C GLY A 103 -8.88 7.33 13.80
N VAL A 104 -8.75 6.84 12.56
CA VAL A 104 -7.59 7.05 11.70
C VAL A 104 -7.69 8.46 11.15
N VAL A 105 -6.64 9.24 11.36
CA VAL A 105 -6.43 10.54 10.71
C VAL A 105 -6.31 10.28 9.22
N PHE A 106 -7.43 10.39 8.50
CA PHE A 106 -7.40 10.50 7.05
C PHE A 106 -6.68 11.81 6.70
N LEU A 107 -5.44 11.70 6.21
CA LEU A 107 -4.85 12.74 5.37
C LEU A 107 -5.70 12.81 4.10
N LYS A 108 -6.74 13.64 4.19
CA LYS A 108 -7.61 13.98 3.07
C LYS A 108 -6.74 14.75 2.08
N GLU A 109 -6.31 14.06 1.02
CA GLU A 109 -5.67 14.71 -0.12
C GLU A 109 -6.59 15.83 -0.62
N ALA A 110 -6.21 17.06 -0.33
CA ALA A 110 -6.85 18.25 -0.86
C ALA A 110 -6.55 18.30 -2.36
N LYS A 111 -7.54 17.95 -3.19
CA LYS A 111 -7.50 18.24 -4.62
C LYS A 111 -7.25 19.75 -4.82
N PRO A 112 -6.22 20.17 -5.56
CA PRO A 112 -6.14 21.56 -5.97
C PRO A 112 -7.22 21.82 -7.02
N ASN A 113 -8.21 22.63 -6.63
CA ASN A 113 -9.15 23.24 -7.54
C ASN A 113 -8.41 24.23 -8.46
N GLY A 114 -8.50 23.97 -9.76
CA GLY A 114 -8.67 25.00 -10.79
C GLY A 114 -7.45 25.86 -11.16
N ALA A 115 -6.93 25.63 -12.37
CA ALA A 115 -6.62 26.72 -13.28
C ALA A 115 -6.64 26.20 -14.73
N GLU A 116 -7.73 26.50 -15.43
CA GLU A 116 -7.73 26.61 -16.88
C GLU A 116 -6.66 27.62 -17.32
N ARG A 117 -5.90 27.32 -18.37
CA ARG A 117 -5.54 28.32 -19.39
C ARG A 117 -5.10 27.69 -20.70
N ASN A 118 -5.82 28.09 -21.74
CA ASN A 118 -5.65 27.79 -23.15
C ASN A 118 -4.43 28.46 -23.81
N HIS A 119 -4.11 27.94 -25.00
CA HIS A 119 -3.28 28.49 -26.10
C HIS A 119 -1.75 28.32 -25.93
N LYS A 120 -0.96 27.95 -26.95
CA LYS A 120 -1.03 28.35 -28.36
C LYS A 120 -0.11 27.47 -29.24
N ARG A 121 -0.60 27.13 -30.44
CA ARG A 121 0.16 26.69 -31.63
C ARG A 121 1.45 27.51 -31.85
N ARG A 122 2.56 26.87 -32.22
CA ARG A 122 3.16 26.98 -33.59
C ARG A 122 4.49 26.21 -33.76
N LYS A 123 4.56 25.61 -34.95
CA LYS A 123 5.69 25.50 -35.90
C LYS A 123 6.84 24.54 -35.59
N THR A 124 6.76 23.44 -36.33
CA THR A 124 7.84 22.77 -37.06
C THR A 124 8.81 23.74 -37.74
N SER A 125 10.11 23.54 -37.49
CA SER A 125 11.17 23.86 -38.43
C SER A 125 12.23 22.78 -38.34
N THR A 126 12.26 21.98 -39.41
CA THR A 126 13.31 21.06 -39.82
C THR A 126 14.65 21.79 -39.85
N GLY A 127 15.66 21.23 -39.18
CA GLY A 127 17.05 21.68 -39.22
C GLY A 127 17.93 20.45 -39.08
N GLU A 128 18.50 20.04 -40.21
CA GLU A 128 19.51 18.99 -40.32
C GLU A 128 20.86 19.45 -39.74
N VAL A 129 21.75 18.46 -39.61
CA VAL A 129 23.23 18.52 -39.55
C VAL A 129 23.84 18.84 -38.19
N MET A 130 24.39 17.82 -37.52
CA MET A 130 25.84 17.51 -37.56
C MET A 130 26.10 16.25 -36.73
N GLU A 131 26.65 15.23 -37.40
CA GLU A 131 27.44 14.18 -36.76
C GLU A 131 28.61 14.84 -36.05
N ASP A 132 28.81 14.52 -34.78
CA ASP A 132 30.15 14.59 -34.20
C ASP A 132 30.36 13.42 -33.24
N GLN A 133 31.40 12.67 -33.58
CA GLN A 133 31.99 11.59 -32.82
C GLN A 133 32.50 12.12 -31.48
N LYS A 134 32.21 11.45 -30.38
CA LYS A 134 33.10 11.52 -29.21
C LYS A 134 33.06 10.26 -28.36
N GLU A 135 34.18 9.56 -28.46
CA GLU A 135 34.95 8.92 -27.40
C GLU A 135 34.18 8.07 -26.37
N THR A 136 34.32 6.77 -26.62
CA THR A 136 34.39 5.66 -25.66
C THR A 136 35.14 6.07 -24.38
N GLU A 137 34.38 6.40 -23.33
CA GLU A 137 34.91 6.45 -21.97
C GLU A 137 34.71 5.10 -21.26
N ALA A 138 35.84 4.70 -20.67
CA ALA A 138 36.13 3.65 -19.72
C ALA A 138 34.93 3.02 -18.97
N GLY A 139 34.99 1.69 -18.90
CA GLY A 139 34.17 0.86 -18.04
C GLY A 139 34.15 1.37 -16.60
N PHE A 140 32.98 1.82 -16.19
CA PHE A 140 32.57 1.82 -14.80
C PHE A 140 31.89 0.47 -14.58
N GLU A 141 32.59 -0.46 -13.95
CA GLU A 141 32.00 -1.70 -13.47
C GLU A 141 31.00 -1.34 -12.38
N ASP A 142 29.73 -1.21 -12.76
CA ASP A 142 28.55 -1.14 -11.88
C ASP A 142 28.47 -2.46 -11.09
N SER A 143 29.32 -2.54 -10.07
CA SER A 143 29.37 -3.62 -9.09
C SER A 143 28.54 -3.23 -7.86
N SER A 144 27.36 -2.62 -8.07
CA SER A 144 26.32 -2.59 -7.06
C SER A 144 25.46 -3.83 -7.24
N SER A 145 26.00 -4.97 -6.84
CA SER A 145 25.15 -6.09 -6.44
C SER A 145 24.37 -5.62 -5.21
N GLU A 146 23.27 -4.91 -5.45
CA GLU A 146 22.26 -4.61 -4.43
C GLU A 146 21.90 -5.95 -3.80
N GLN A 147 22.39 -6.19 -2.60
CA GLN A 147 21.88 -7.24 -1.74
C GLN A 147 20.43 -6.87 -1.48
N GLN A 148 19.53 -7.33 -2.35
CA GLN A 148 18.10 -7.28 -2.11
C GLN A 148 17.85 -8.11 -0.86
N ALA A 149 17.71 -7.42 0.28
CA ALA A 149 17.29 -8.03 1.51
C ALA A 149 15.93 -8.69 1.26
N SER A 150 15.91 -10.00 1.15
CA SER A 150 14.66 -10.75 1.01
C SER A 150 13.96 -10.76 2.35
N LEU A 151 12.71 -10.29 2.40
CA LEU A 151 11.91 -10.37 3.61
C LEU A 151 11.53 -11.82 3.90
N GLU A 152 11.88 -12.29 5.10
CA GLU A 152 11.39 -13.57 5.59
C GLU A 152 10.02 -13.37 6.26
N TRP A 153 9.07 -14.25 5.95
CA TRP A 153 7.70 -14.17 6.44
C TRP A 153 7.37 -15.34 7.35
N LYS A 154 6.75 -15.03 8.49
CA LYS A 154 6.16 -16.00 9.40
C LYS A 154 4.64 -15.91 9.34
N GLU A 155 4.00 -17.00 8.98
CA GLU A 155 2.55 -17.14 9.00
C GLU A 155 2.06 -17.72 10.33
N VAL A 156 1.09 -17.06 10.95
CA VAL A 156 0.39 -17.53 12.15
C VAL A 156 -1.10 -17.23 11.97
N SER A 157 -1.89 -18.27 11.69
CA SER A 157 -3.37 -18.19 11.68
C SER A 157 -3.93 -17.09 10.76
N GLY A 158 -3.48 -17.01 9.50
CA GLY A 158 -3.95 -15.99 8.55
C GLY A 158 -3.37 -14.59 8.76
N ARG A 159 -2.36 -14.46 9.62
CA ARG A 159 -1.54 -13.26 9.78
C ARG A 159 -0.10 -13.57 9.36
N TRP A 160 0.46 -12.74 8.50
CA TRP A 160 1.87 -12.84 8.09
C TRP A 160 2.65 -11.70 8.73
N SER A 161 3.83 -12.00 9.28
CA SER A 161 4.72 -11.00 9.86
C SER A 161 6.11 -11.14 9.26
N SER A 162 6.68 -10.04 8.80
CA SER A 162 8.06 -10.00 8.33
C SER A 162 9.04 -10.01 9.50
N THR A 163 10.27 -10.45 9.24
CA THR A 163 11.40 -10.09 10.10
C THR A 163 11.59 -8.57 10.14
N GLN A 164 12.25 -8.08 11.19
CA GLN A 164 12.66 -6.68 11.26
C GLN A 164 13.76 -6.40 10.24
N PHE A 165 13.70 -5.23 9.62
CA PHE A 165 14.71 -4.78 8.66
C PHE A 165 14.83 -3.25 8.69
N ASP A 166 15.93 -2.77 8.12
CA ASP A 166 16.21 -1.35 7.99
C ASP A 166 16.11 -0.94 6.53
N LEU A 167 15.58 0.26 6.28
CA LEU A 167 15.63 0.92 4.98
C LEU A 167 16.65 2.05 5.02
N THR A 168 17.62 2.00 4.11
CA THR A 168 18.50 3.13 3.84
C THR A 168 17.76 4.19 3.02
N PRO A 169 18.22 5.46 3.03
CA PRO A 169 17.63 6.52 2.22
C PRO A 169 17.56 6.15 0.73
N GLY A 170 16.36 6.23 0.15
CA GLY A 170 16.11 5.79 -1.24
C GLY A 170 16.09 4.28 -1.44
N GLY A 171 16.28 3.51 -0.35
CA GLY A 171 16.28 2.06 -0.35
C GLY A 171 14.88 1.50 -0.62
N ARG A 172 14.86 0.36 -1.31
CA ARG A 172 13.65 -0.35 -1.67
C ARG A 172 13.80 -1.82 -1.32
N VAL A 173 12.83 -2.34 -0.59
CA VAL A 173 12.71 -3.76 -0.28
C VAL A 173 11.42 -4.28 -0.88
N GLU A 174 11.52 -5.41 -1.57
CA GLU A 174 10.39 -6.07 -2.20
C GLU A 174 10.25 -7.48 -1.66
N SER A 175 9.00 -7.92 -1.53
CA SER A 175 8.71 -9.31 -1.22
C SER A 175 7.47 -9.78 -1.94
N VAL A 176 7.48 -11.06 -2.29
CA VAL A 176 6.36 -11.73 -2.92
C VAL A 176 5.86 -12.79 -1.96
N VAL A 177 4.58 -12.71 -1.59
CA VAL A 177 3.95 -13.64 -0.67
C VAL A 177 2.80 -14.34 -1.39
N ALA A 178 2.77 -15.67 -1.30
CA ALA A 178 1.66 -16.47 -1.79
C ALA A 178 0.67 -16.70 -0.65
N ILE A 179 -0.52 -16.14 -0.78
CA ILE A 179 -1.58 -16.23 0.23
C ILE A 179 -2.51 -17.38 -0.15
N ARG A 180 -2.53 -18.41 0.69
CA ARG A 180 -3.47 -19.52 0.57
C ARG A 180 -4.82 -19.10 1.15
N LEU A 181 -5.88 -19.35 0.41
CA LEU A 181 -7.25 -19.03 0.81
C LEU A 181 -8.03 -20.34 0.91
N ASP A 182 -8.72 -20.53 2.03
CA ASP A 182 -9.47 -21.76 2.29
C ASP A 182 -10.80 -21.80 1.52
N SER A 183 -11.46 -20.64 1.36
CA SER A 183 -12.65 -20.46 0.54
C SER A 183 -12.46 -19.29 -0.46
N PRO A 184 -13.08 -19.36 -1.65
CA PRO A 184 -13.11 -18.24 -2.57
C PRO A 184 -14.18 -17.25 -2.13
N GLU A 185 -13.78 -16.14 -1.51
CA GLU A 185 -14.67 -15.08 -1.02
C GLU A 185 -14.10 -13.70 -1.38
N ARG A 186 -14.69 -12.61 -0.92
CA ARG A 186 -14.08 -11.28 -1.08
C ARG A 186 -13.28 -10.98 0.18
N TYR A 187 -11.98 -10.77 0.01
CA TYR A 187 -11.09 -10.44 1.10
C TYR A 187 -10.45 -9.08 0.88
N ASP A 188 -10.24 -8.36 1.97
CA ASP A 188 -9.37 -7.20 2.00
C ASP A 188 -8.07 -7.56 2.71
N LEU A 189 -6.97 -7.51 1.97
CA LEU A 189 -5.64 -7.70 2.51
C LEU A 189 -5.13 -6.37 3.06
N GLN A 190 -5.06 -6.26 4.37
CA GLN A 190 -4.49 -5.10 5.06
C GLN A 190 -3.02 -5.37 5.37
N VAL A 191 -2.14 -4.50 4.89
CA VAL A 191 -0.70 -4.53 5.14
C VAL A 191 -0.33 -3.30 5.96
N THR A 192 0.26 -3.51 7.12
CA THR A 192 0.68 -2.47 8.05
C THR A 192 2.18 -2.56 8.28
N ALA A 193 2.90 -1.52 7.91
CA ALA A 193 4.30 -1.33 8.30
C ALA A 193 4.35 -0.58 9.63
N THR A 194 5.16 -1.06 10.55
CA THR A 194 5.35 -0.49 11.89
C THR A 194 6.82 -0.24 12.17
N PHE A 195 7.16 0.90 12.75
CA PHE A 195 8.53 1.29 13.08
C PHE A 195 8.52 2.34 14.21
N PRO A 196 9.57 2.44 15.04
CA PRO A 196 9.60 3.40 16.15
C PRO A 196 9.79 4.85 15.66
N SER A 197 9.11 5.78 16.33
CA SER A 197 9.36 7.22 16.19
C SER A 197 10.77 7.57 16.69
N PRO A 198 11.56 8.35 15.93
CA PRO A 198 12.90 8.74 16.36
C PRO A 198 12.88 9.67 17.59
N GLY A 199 11.80 10.43 17.80
CA GLY A 199 11.70 11.38 18.90
C GLY A 199 11.08 10.81 20.17
N THR A 200 10.01 10.03 20.02
CA THR A 200 9.21 9.55 21.17
C THR A 200 9.39 8.06 21.45
N GLY A 201 9.92 7.28 20.50
CA GLY A 201 9.97 5.82 20.57
C GLY A 201 8.60 5.14 20.40
N ASN A 202 7.52 5.90 20.23
CA ASN A 202 6.20 5.32 19.99
C ASN A 202 6.14 4.65 18.61
N PRO A 203 5.40 3.54 18.46
CA PRO A 203 5.28 2.88 17.16
C PRO A 203 4.47 3.74 16.20
N LEU A 204 5.09 4.12 15.09
CA LEU A 204 4.45 4.71 13.92
C LEU A 204 3.93 3.60 13.01
N GLN A 205 2.83 3.87 12.31
CA GLN A 205 2.17 2.87 11.46
C GLN A 205 1.79 3.47 10.10
N VAL A 206 2.04 2.71 9.04
CA VAL A 206 1.59 3.01 7.67
C VAL A 206 0.83 1.81 7.15
N THR A 207 -0.42 2.02 6.74
CA THR A 207 -1.32 0.94 6.33
C THR A 207 -1.72 1.07 4.87
N LYS A 208 -1.75 -0.06 4.16
CA LYS A 208 -2.28 -0.17 2.81
C LYS A 208 -3.24 -1.34 2.73
N THR A 209 -4.34 -1.17 2.00
CA THR A 209 -5.33 -2.22 1.77
C THR A 209 -5.37 -2.58 0.30
N LEU A 210 -5.45 -3.88 -0.01
CA LEU A 210 -5.69 -4.43 -1.34
C LEU A 210 -6.92 -5.33 -1.29
N THR A 211 -7.95 -4.94 -2.03
CA THR A 211 -9.13 -5.79 -2.21
C THR A 211 -8.83 -6.93 -3.18
N MET A 212 -9.17 -8.13 -2.76
CA MET A 212 -9.00 -9.37 -3.50
C MET A 212 -10.36 -9.87 -3.96
N ASP A 213 -10.67 -9.65 -5.23
CA ASP A 213 -11.95 -10.06 -5.83
C ASP A 213 -12.09 -11.59 -5.88
N LEU A 214 -13.32 -12.12 -5.95
CA LEU A 214 -13.54 -13.56 -6.06
C LEU A 214 -12.87 -14.18 -7.32
N LEU A 215 -12.98 -13.52 -8.46
CA LEU A 215 -12.35 -13.95 -9.73
C LEU A 215 -10.82 -13.98 -9.64
N SER A 216 -10.26 -13.23 -8.69
CA SER A 216 -8.84 -13.22 -8.38
C SER A 216 -8.34 -14.59 -7.90
N GLN A 217 -9.22 -15.33 -7.25
CA GLN A 217 -8.90 -16.50 -6.44
C GLN A 217 -9.23 -17.80 -7.17
N LEU A 218 -9.82 -17.71 -8.36
CA LEU A 218 -10.28 -18.85 -9.14
C LEU A 218 -9.37 -19.10 -10.34
N LYS A 219 -9.22 -20.37 -10.70
CA LYS A 219 -8.60 -20.80 -11.94
C LYS A 219 -9.69 -20.81 -13.02
N CYS A 220 -9.55 -19.94 -14.01
CA CYS A 220 -10.45 -19.89 -15.15
C CYS A 220 -9.73 -20.54 -16.34
N THR A 221 -10.28 -21.64 -16.86
CA THR A 221 -9.79 -22.31 -18.06
C THR A 221 -10.83 -22.21 -19.16
N TRP A 222 -10.38 -21.92 -20.38
CA TRP A 222 -11.24 -21.87 -21.56
C TRP A 222 -10.80 -22.92 -22.56
N ASN A 223 -11.67 -23.90 -22.80
CA ASN A 223 -11.45 -24.96 -23.77
C ASN A 223 -12.23 -24.62 -25.04
N GLY A 224 -11.56 -23.95 -25.98
CA GLY A 224 -12.15 -23.48 -27.24
C GLY A 224 -12.39 -24.59 -28.28
N ASN A 225 -11.74 -25.75 -28.13
CA ASN A 225 -11.76 -26.84 -29.12
C ASN A 225 -11.67 -28.21 -28.42
N GLN A 226 -12.78 -28.82 -28.01
CA GLN A 226 -12.82 -30.29 -27.83
C GLN A 226 -14.25 -30.78 -28.01
N GLY A 227 -14.58 -31.14 -29.25
CA GLY A 227 -15.80 -31.86 -29.59
C GLY A 227 -15.67 -33.36 -29.37
N VAL A 228 -15.15 -33.80 -28.23
CA VAL A 228 -15.06 -35.23 -27.91
C VAL A 228 -15.48 -35.47 -26.47
N ASP A 229 -16.73 -35.91 -26.31
CA ASP A 229 -17.23 -36.86 -25.30
C ASP A 229 -16.63 -36.77 -23.88
N ALA A 230 -16.65 -35.59 -23.26
CA ALA A 230 -16.48 -35.48 -21.82
C ALA A 230 -17.85 -35.70 -21.16
N GLU A 231 -18.13 -36.94 -20.72
CA GLU A 231 -19.29 -37.26 -19.89
C GLU A 231 -19.25 -36.43 -18.60
N ASP A 232 -20.28 -35.60 -18.42
CA ASP A 232 -20.44 -34.68 -17.29
C ASP A 232 -20.90 -35.50 -16.06
N GLY A 233 -19.94 -35.99 -15.27
CA GLY A 233 -20.20 -36.81 -14.07
C GLY A 233 -20.49 -36.02 -12.79
N GLY A 234 -20.82 -34.73 -12.89
CA GLY A 234 -21.08 -33.87 -11.73
C GLY A 234 -22.38 -33.09 -11.86
N ASP A 235 -23.06 -32.85 -10.75
CA ASP A 235 -24.24 -31.98 -10.64
C ASP A 235 -23.90 -30.55 -11.12
N SER A 236 -24.04 -30.34 -12.43
CA SER A 236 -23.93 -29.04 -13.07
C SER A 236 -25.12 -28.20 -12.65
N LEU A 237 -24.86 -27.11 -11.92
CA LEU A 237 -25.85 -26.08 -11.68
C LEU A 237 -26.09 -25.34 -13.01
N ASP A 238 -27.16 -25.71 -13.72
CA ASP A 238 -27.62 -25.06 -14.96
C ASP A 238 -28.08 -23.62 -14.65
N VAL A 239 -27.12 -22.70 -14.55
CA VAL A 239 -27.41 -21.26 -14.42
C VAL A 239 -27.52 -20.69 -15.83
N THR A 240 -28.72 -20.73 -16.40
CA THR A 240 -29.06 -20.04 -17.65
C THR A 240 -29.21 -18.54 -17.41
N THR A 241 -28.09 -17.83 -17.28
CA THR A 241 -28.07 -16.36 -17.34
C THR A 241 -27.26 -15.92 -18.55
N SER A 242 -27.80 -15.00 -19.35
CA SER A 242 -27.10 -14.45 -20.50
C SER A 242 -25.97 -13.54 -20.01
N VAL A 243 -24.73 -13.98 -20.16
CA VAL A 243 -23.54 -13.18 -19.87
C VAL A 243 -23.04 -12.57 -21.18
N SER A 244 -22.73 -11.27 -21.16
CA SER A 244 -22.19 -10.62 -22.36
C SER A 244 -20.84 -11.23 -22.76
N ALA A 245 -20.60 -11.39 -24.06
CA ALA A 245 -19.34 -11.92 -24.59
C ALA A 245 -18.12 -11.12 -24.10
N LYS A 246 -18.29 -9.81 -23.85
CA LYS A 246 -17.25 -8.94 -23.28
C LYS A 246 -16.82 -9.40 -21.87
N ARG A 247 -17.78 -9.69 -20.99
CA ARG A 247 -17.48 -10.17 -19.62
C ARG A 247 -16.84 -11.55 -19.63
N LEU A 248 -17.28 -12.45 -20.51
CA LEU A 248 -16.62 -13.75 -20.66
C LEU A 248 -15.16 -13.61 -21.10
N ARG A 249 -14.88 -12.72 -22.06
CA ARG A 249 -13.50 -12.44 -22.49
C ARG A 249 -12.65 -11.88 -21.36
N GLU A 250 -13.19 -10.99 -20.54
CA GLU A 250 -12.50 -10.44 -19.37
C GLU A 250 -12.20 -11.53 -18.33
N VAL A 251 -13.20 -12.37 -17.98
CA VAL A 251 -13.07 -13.42 -16.95
C VAL A 251 -12.09 -14.54 -17.36
N PHE A 252 -12.15 -14.97 -18.62
CA PHE A 252 -11.33 -16.07 -19.15
C PHE A 252 -10.07 -15.59 -19.87
N SER A 253 -9.80 -14.28 -19.87
CA SER A 253 -8.67 -13.68 -20.60
C SER A 253 -8.63 -14.06 -22.08
N ILE A 254 -9.80 -14.21 -22.72
CA ILE A 254 -9.91 -14.58 -24.15
C ILE A 254 -9.57 -13.36 -24.99
N SER A 255 -8.61 -13.51 -25.91
CA SER A 255 -8.21 -12.45 -26.84
C SER A 255 -9.41 -11.90 -27.61
N GLY A 256 -9.50 -10.58 -27.78
CA GLY A 256 -10.59 -9.94 -28.54
C GLY A 256 -10.72 -10.41 -29.99
N ARG A 257 -9.66 -11.02 -30.55
CA ARG A 257 -9.63 -11.56 -31.91
C ARG A 257 -10.15 -13.00 -32.01
N GLU A 258 -10.22 -13.72 -30.90
CA GLU A 258 -10.67 -15.11 -30.87
C GLU A 258 -12.20 -15.16 -30.84
N GLY A 259 -12.81 -15.94 -31.74
CA GLY A 259 -14.26 -16.16 -31.74
C GLY A 259 -14.67 -17.07 -30.58
N ILE A 260 -15.77 -16.75 -29.90
CA ILE A 260 -16.37 -17.66 -28.90
C ILE A 260 -17.23 -18.66 -29.69
N GLN A 261 -16.78 -19.91 -29.79
CA GLN A 261 -17.51 -20.96 -30.52
C GLN A 261 -18.73 -21.46 -29.72
N GLU A 262 -19.75 -21.95 -30.42
CA GLU A 262 -21.02 -22.45 -29.84
C GLU A 262 -20.84 -23.64 -28.87
N ARG A 263 -19.70 -24.35 -28.97
CA ARG A 263 -19.34 -25.50 -28.12
C ARG A 263 -18.19 -25.23 -27.15
N ALA A 264 -17.72 -23.99 -27.05
CA ALA A 264 -16.62 -23.69 -26.18
C ALA A 264 -17.06 -23.78 -24.71
N ARG A 265 -16.23 -24.43 -23.87
CA ARG A 265 -16.52 -24.63 -22.45
C ARG A 265 -15.58 -23.74 -21.63
N GLY A 266 -16.17 -22.89 -20.80
CA GLY A 266 -15.47 -22.20 -19.73
C GLY A 266 -15.61 -23.00 -18.45
N GLU A 267 -14.49 -23.25 -17.77
CA GLU A 267 -14.47 -23.86 -16.45
C GLU A 267 -13.85 -22.88 -15.45
N ILE A 268 -14.55 -22.68 -14.34
CA ILE A 268 -14.07 -21.92 -13.19
C ILE A 268 -13.93 -22.93 -12.05
N ALA A 269 -12.70 -23.18 -11.66
CA ALA A 269 -12.37 -24.06 -10.55
C ALA A 269 -11.69 -23.28 -9.42
N THR A 270 -11.79 -23.79 -8.20
CA THR A 270 -10.91 -23.37 -7.12
C THR A 270 -9.46 -23.74 -7.47
N LEU A 271 -8.49 -23.12 -6.81
CA LEU A 271 -7.07 -23.45 -7.00
C LEU A 271 -6.75 -24.91 -6.63
N ALA A 272 -7.54 -25.51 -5.73
CA ALA A 272 -7.50 -26.93 -5.40
C ALA A 272 -8.11 -27.85 -6.48
N GLY A 273 -8.58 -27.30 -7.60
CA GLY A 273 -9.15 -28.07 -8.72
C GLY A 273 -10.62 -28.47 -8.55
N LYS A 274 -11.32 -27.98 -7.51
CA LYS A 274 -12.76 -28.21 -7.38
C LYS A 274 -13.50 -27.27 -8.33
N THR A 275 -14.17 -27.82 -9.33
CA THR A 275 -15.00 -27.04 -10.26
C THR A 275 -16.11 -26.34 -9.48
N VAL A 276 -16.11 -25.00 -9.50
CA VAL A 276 -17.14 -24.15 -8.88
C VAL A 276 -18.25 -23.86 -9.88
N TRP A 277 -17.88 -23.76 -11.16
CA TRP A 277 -18.80 -23.51 -12.25
C TRP A 277 -18.23 -24.05 -13.57
N SER A 278 -19.08 -24.67 -14.37
CA SER A 278 -18.76 -25.00 -15.75
C SER A 278 -19.98 -24.71 -16.61
N ASN A 279 -19.78 -24.17 -17.80
CA ASN A 279 -20.89 -23.95 -18.73
C ASN A 279 -20.55 -24.49 -20.11
N THR A 280 -21.42 -25.37 -20.57
CA THR A 280 -21.34 -26.13 -21.82
C THR A 280 -22.29 -25.62 -22.90
N ARG A 281 -23.13 -24.60 -22.66
CA ARG A 281 -24.18 -24.18 -23.61
C ARG A 281 -24.32 -22.67 -23.73
N LEU A 282 -23.66 -22.11 -24.74
CA LEU A 282 -24.11 -20.86 -25.37
C LEU A 282 -25.20 -21.20 -26.40
N GLY A 283 -26.44 -21.34 -25.92
CA GLY A 283 -27.61 -21.43 -26.80
C GLY A 283 -27.86 -20.08 -27.48
N ARG A 284 -27.71 -20.05 -28.81
CA ARG A 284 -28.06 -18.98 -29.77
C ARG A 284 -27.61 -17.55 -29.43
N PHE A 285 -26.57 -17.11 -30.13
CA PHE A 285 -26.40 -15.70 -30.47
C PHE A 285 -27.26 -15.38 -31.69
N ASP A 286 -28.35 -14.62 -31.52
CA ASP A 286 -28.85 -13.80 -32.62
C ASP A 286 -27.94 -12.58 -32.71
N ILE A 287 -27.25 -12.45 -33.86
CA ILE A 287 -26.41 -11.30 -34.24
C ILE A 287 -27.30 -10.14 -34.64
#